data_AF-A0A7S0DXA2-F1
#
_entry.id   AF-A0A7S0DXA2-F1
#
_cell.length_a   1.000
_cell.length_b   1.000
_cell.length_c   1.000
_cell.angle_alpha   90.00
_cell.angle_beta   90.00
_cell.angle_gamma   90.00
#
_symmetry.space_group_name_H-M   'P 1'
#
loop_
_entity.id
_entity.type
_entity.pdbx_description
1 polymer ?
#
loop_
_entity_poly.entity_id
_entity_poly.type
_entity_poly.pdbx_seq_one_letter_code
_entity_poly.pdbx_strand_id
1 'polypeptide(L)'
;AMAAAVSRPLRIGAADSSARLEVSAPLHTEKLSPKAELTAIERTLRPASAVIAAASAELDVLPPSDVEVRAAAPATAEGTQIHQMVLQYKFEVTEKDAISVMPRVQSLHAQLYDSPLDSMLWRLQDANGATLQYGGAIHDATPTKLGKGSYVVDLLLRHPDRAQLSSLKDLPLMLHMALAKPLGCTVYGARDA
;
A
#
# COMPACT_ATOMS: atom_id res chain seq x y z
N ALA A 1 27.23 25.89 14.74
CA ALA A 1 25.96 25.69 14.02
C ALA A 1 25.82 24.19 13.75
N MET A 2 24.86 23.53 14.39
CA MET A 2 24.67 22.09 14.31
C MET A 2 24.00 21.79 12.97
N ALA A 3 24.78 21.30 11.99
CA ALA A 3 24.24 20.86 10.71
C ALA A 3 23.41 19.60 10.98
N ALA A 4 22.10 19.76 11.11
CA ALA A 4 21.18 18.64 11.09
C ALA A 4 21.39 17.92 9.75
N ALA A 5 21.86 16.67 9.80
CA ALA A 5 21.82 15.78 8.66
C ALA A 5 20.34 15.61 8.29
N VAL A 6 19.86 16.44 7.38
CA VAL A 6 18.51 16.33 6.85
C VAL A 6 18.52 15.04 6.04
N SER A 7 17.95 13.97 6.59
CA SER A 7 17.71 12.70 5.91
C SER A 7 16.64 12.89 4.84
N ARG A 8 16.94 13.70 3.83
CA ARG A 8 16.09 13.87 2.68
C ARG A 8 16.27 12.66 1.76
N PRO A 9 15.18 11.98 1.37
CA PRO A 9 15.29 10.91 0.40
C PRO A 9 15.82 11.47 -0.92
N LEU A 10 16.87 10.85 -1.46
CA LEU A 10 17.45 11.19 -2.76
C LEU A 10 16.43 10.85 -3.85
N ARG A 11 16.10 11.82 -4.69
CA ARG A 11 15.19 11.63 -5.83
C ARG A 11 15.88 12.09 -7.10
N ILE A 12 15.81 11.27 -8.14
CA ILE A 12 16.24 11.61 -9.50
C ILE A 12 14.96 11.62 -10.33
N GLY A 13 14.51 12.79 -10.78
CA GLY A 13 13.40 12.87 -11.71
C GLY A 13 13.77 12.27 -13.07
N ALA A 14 12.78 11.80 -13.84
CA ALA A 14 13.06 11.22 -15.16
C ALA A 14 13.70 12.20 -16.15
N ALA A 15 13.48 13.51 -15.95
CA ALA A 15 14.13 14.58 -16.70
C ALA A 15 15.49 15.00 -16.11
N ASP A 16 15.79 14.59 -14.88
CA ASP A 16 17.05 14.91 -14.22
C ASP A 16 18.11 13.88 -14.62
N SER A 17 19.25 14.34 -15.10
CA SER A 17 20.36 13.44 -15.43
C SER A 17 21.05 12.86 -14.19
N SER A 18 21.00 13.57 -13.07
CA SER A 18 21.69 13.20 -11.82
C SER A 18 21.09 13.90 -10.61
N ALA A 19 21.30 13.33 -9.43
CA ALA A 19 20.99 13.98 -8.15
C ALA A 19 22.25 14.12 -7.30
N ARG A 20 22.27 15.16 -6.46
CA ARG A 20 23.37 15.44 -5.54
C ARG A 20 23.08 14.79 -4.19
N LEU A 21 24.03 14.00 -3.70
CA LEU A 21 24.04 13.48 -2.34
C LEU A 21 25.11 14.24 -1.54
N GLU A 22 24.70 14.93 -0.48
CA GLU A 22 25.62 15.57 0.45
C GLU A 22 25.87 14.61 1.62
N VAL A 23 27.13 14.24 1.82
CA VAL A 23 27.55 13.37 2.92
C VAL A 23 28.49 14.14 3.82
N SER A 24 28.22 14.13 5.12
CA SER A 24 29.06 14.76 6.13
C SER A 24 29.25 13.81 7.30
N ALA A 25 30.49 13.68 7.79
CA ALA A 25 30.82 12.95 9.01
C ALA A 25 31.14 13.97 10.12
N PRO A 26 30.19 14.28 11.02
CA PRO A 26 30.33 15.40 11.96
C PRO A 26 31.28 15.11 13.13
N LEU A 27 31.58 13.84 13.42
CA LEU A 27 32.36 13.43 14.59
C LEU A 27 33.83 13.12 14.26
N HIS A 28 34.08 12.39 13.17
CA HIS A 28 35.43 12.01 12.78
C HIS A 28 35.53 11.75 11.27
N THR A 29 36.76 11.69 10.75
CA THR A 29 37.02 11.38 9.35
C THR A 29 36.73 9.91 9.06
N GLU A 30 35.92 9.65 8.03
CA GLU A 30 35.56 8.31 7.57
C GLU A 30 35.89 8.14 6.08
N LYS A 31 36.29 6.92 5.68
CA LYS A 31 36.50 6.56 4.28
C LYS A 31 35.18 6.05 3.69
N LEU A 32 34.63 6.78 2.72
CA LEU A 32 33.35 6.44 2.09
C LEU A 32 33.56 5.66 0.78
N SER A 33 32.71 4.67 0.54
CA SER A 33 32.63 3.92 -0.73
C SER A 33 31.16 3.76 -1.14
N PRO A 34 30.52 4.82 -1.64
CA PRO A 34 29.09 4.81 -1.93
C PRO A 34 28.77 3.87 -3.11
N LYS A 35 27.68 3.12 -2.98
CA LYS A 35 27.13 2.25 -4.01
C LYS A 35 25.64 2.55 -4.16
N ALA A 36 25.15 2.67 -5.40
CA ALA A 36 23.76 2.93 -5.69
C ALA A 36 23.25 1.96 -6.77
N GLU A 37 22.09 1.36 -6.53
CA GLU A 37 21.43 0.42 -7.46
C GLU A 37 19.91 0.60 -7.39
N LEU A 38 19.23 0.47 -8.52
CA LEU A 38 17.77 0.37 -8.59
C LEU A 38 17.39 -1.10 -8.57
N THR A 39 16.62 -1.52 -7.57
CA THR A 39 16.32 -2.94 -7.31
C THR A 39 14.88 -3.34 -7.61
N ALA A 40 13.96 -2.38 -7.68
CA ALA A 40 12.54 -2.63 -7.87
C ALA A 40 11.88 -1.52 -8.69
N ILE A 41 10.75 -1.86 -9.32
CA ILE A 41 9.84 -0.95 -9.97
C ILE A 41 8.59 -0.84 -9.10
N GLU A 42 8.12 0.38 -8.89
CA GLU A 42 6.82 0.63 -8.25
C GLU A 42 5.82 1.11 -9.31
N ARG A 43 4.73 0.38 -9.48
CA ARG A 43 3.65 0.72 -10.42
C ARG A 43 2.36 0.98 -9.66
N THR A 44 1.80 2.17 -9.84
CA THR A 44 0.50 2.51 -9.25
C THR A 44 -0.64 2.04 -10.16
N LEU A 45 -1.63 1.38 -9.57
CA LEU A 45 -2.86 0.92 -10.21
C LEU A 45 -4.06 1.69 -9.66
N ARG A 46 -4.95 2.10 -10.57
CA ARG A 46 -6.29 2.56 -10.23
C ARG A 46 -7.24 1.36 -10.12
N PRO A 47 -8.23 1.37 -9.22
CA PRO A 47 -9.23 0.31 -9.19
C PRO A 47 -10.03 0.28 -10.51
N ALA A 48 -10.23 -0.92 -11.05
CA ALA A 48 -11.06 -1.19 -12.21
C ALA A 48 -12.56 -1.19 -11.86
N SER A 49 -12.89 -1.57 -10.63
CA SER A 49 -14.26 -1.51 -10.10
C SER A 49 -14.24 -1.30 -8.60
N ALA A 50 -15.28 -0.63 -8.10
CA ALA A 50 -15.55 -0.43 -6.67
C ALA A 50 -17.00 -0.81 -6.40
N VAL A 51 -17.22 -1.82 -5.55
CA VAL A 51 -18.56 -2.31 -5.20
C VAL A 51 -18.76 -2.17 -3.70
N ILE A 52 -19.77 -1.39 -3.29
CA ILE A 52 -20.12 -1.18 -1.88
C ILE A 52 -21.43 -1.87 -1.55
N ALA A 53 -21.40 -2.81 -0.61
CA ALA A 53 -22.55 -3.58 -0.15
C ALA A 53 -22.66 -3.56 1.38
N ALA A 54 -23.85 -3.87 1.90
CA ALA A 54 -23.99 -4.25 3.31
C ALA A 54 -23.24 -5.57 3.54
N ALA A 55 -22.57 -5.68 4.69
CA ALA A 55 -21.96 -6.93 5.12
C ALA A 55 -23.05 -7.88 5.66
N SER A 56 -22.69 -8.89 6.47
CA SER A 56 -23.69 -9.80 7.04
C SER A 56 -24.65 -9.06 7.96
N ALA A 57 -25.96 -9.23 7.72
CA ALA A 57 -27.00 -8.67 8.59
C ALA A 57 -27.08 -9.35 9.97
N GLU A 58 -26.52 -10.55 10.09
CA GLU A 58 -26.53 -11.32 11.34
C GLU A 58 -25.23 -11.17 12.13
N LEU A 59 -24.09 -11.09 11.43
CA LEU A 59 -22.76 -11.12 12.06
C LEU A 59 -22.08 -9.75 12.10
N ASP A 60 -22.39 -8.86 11.16
CA ASP A 60 -21.68 -7.60 10.97
C ASP A 60 -22.55 -6.40 11.35
N VAL A 61 -23.17 -6.48 12.53
CA VAL A 61 -23.96 -5.41 13.14
C VAL A 61 -23.35 -5.06 14.50
N LEU A 62 -22.92 -3.81 14.65
CA LEU A 62 -22.43 -3.31 15.93
C LEU A 62 -23.61 -3.13 16.89
N PRO A 63 -23.52 -3.64 18.13
CA PRO A 63 -24.56 -3.39 19.11
C PRO A 63 -24.68 -1.88 19.41
N PRO A 64 -25.88 -1.39 19.72
CA PRO A 64 -26.07 0.00 20.11
C PRO A 64 -25.28 0.30 21.40
N SER A 65 -24.73 1.51 21.48
CA SER A 65 -24.02 1.98 22.67
C SER A 65 -24.97 2.27 23.83
N ASP A 66 -24.46 2.27 25.06
CA ASP A 66 -25.25 2.60 26.27
C ASP A 66 -25.94 3.98 26.16
N VAL A 67 -25.33 4.92 25.45
CA VAL A 67 -25.90 6.26 25.23
C VAL A 67 -27.11 6.17 24.30
N GLU A 68 -27.01 5.43 23.20
CA GLU A 68 -28.11 5.21 22.26
C GLU A 68 -29.25 4.42 22.90
N VAL A 69 -28.93 3.41 23.71
CA VAL A 69 -29.92 2.62 24.46
C VAL A 69 -30.66 3.47 25.50
N ARG A 70 -30.01 4.46 26.12
CA ARG A 70 -30.65 5.39 27.07
C ARG A 70 -31.48 6.46 26.38
N ALA A 71 -31.07 6.89 25.19
CA ALA A 71 -31.78 7.90 24.39
C ALA A 71 -33.02 7.29 23.70
N ALA A 72 -32.93 6.04 23.26
CA ALA A 72 -34.06 5.27 22.77
C ALA A 72 -34.81 4.59 23.94
N ALA A 73 -36.07 4.20 23.74
CA ALA A 73 -36.66 3.21 24.65
C ALA A 73 -35.91 1.87 24.46
N PRO A 74 -35.65 1.08 25.53
CA PRO A 74 -34.77 -0.10 25.48
C PRO A 74 -35.18 -1.19 24.48
N ALA A 75 -36.40 -1.13 23.92
CA ALA A 75 -36.91 -2.07 22.91
C ALA A 75 -36.74 -1.59 21.44
N THR A 76 -36.15 -0.41 21.21
CA THR A 76 -36.05 0.22 19.87
C THR A 76 -34.64 0.64 19.46
N ALA A 77 -33.62 0.37 20.28
CA ALA A 77 -32.25 0.66 19.91
C ALA A 77 -31.75 -0.38 18.87
N GLU A 78 -31.70 0.01 17.61
CA GLU A 78 -31.16 -0.81 16.53
C GLU A 78 -29.62 -0.71 16.49
N GLY A 79 -28.97 -1.82 16.15
CA GLY A 79 -27.52 -1.86 15.96
C GLY A 79 -27.08 -1.18 14.66
N THR A 80 -25.82 -0.78 14.58
CA THR A 80 -25.26 -0.15 13.39
C THR A 80 -24.72 -1.20 12.42
N GLN A 81 -25.31 -1.29 11.22
CA GLN A 81 -24.86 -2.20 10.16
C GLN A 81 -23.48 -1.80 9.63
N ILE A 82 -22.55 -2.76 9.55
CA ILE A 82 -21.27 -2.55 8.87
C ILE A 82 -21.45 -2.71 7.36
N HIS A 83 -20.84 -1.81 6.60
CA HIS A 83 -20.71 -1.90 5.15
C HIS A 83 -19.31 -2.35 4.76
N GLN A 84 -19.22 -2.94 3.57
CA GLN A 84 -17.96 -3.34 2.97
C GLN A 84 -17.85 -2.83 1.53
N MET A 85 -16.64 -2.47 1.14
CA MET A 85 -16.29 -2.12 -0.23
C MET A 85 -15.19 -3.03 -0.74
N VAL A 86 -15.36 -3.59 -1.93
CA VAL A 86 -14.33 -4.34 -2.63
C VAL A 86 -13.83 -3.51 -3.81
N LEU A 87 -12.55 -3.14 -3.77
CA LEU A 87 -11.82 -2.50 -4.86
C LEU A 87 -11.04 -3.56 -5.63
N GLN A 88 -11.30 -3.67 -6.93
CA GLN A 88 -10.63 -4.66 -7.78
C GLN A 88 -9.56 -3.99 -8.64
N TYR A 89 -8.32 -4.45 -8.56
CA TYR A 89 -7.19 -3.98 -9.36
C TYR A 89 -6.73 -5.09 -10.28
N LYS A 90 -6.67 -4.80 -11.58
CA LYS A 90 -6.26 -5.77 -12.61
C LYS A 90 -4.88 -5.40 -13.12
N PHE A 91 -4.02 -6.39 -13.28
CA PHE A 91 -2.71 -6.18 -13.88
C PHE A 91 -2.19 -7.41 -14.60
N GLU A 92 -1.23 -7.18 -15.48
CA GLU A 92 -0.56 -8.22 -16.23
C GLU A 92 0.94 -8.21 -15.93
N VAL A 93 1.49 -9.42 -15.89
CA VAL A 93 2.93 -9.69 -15.86
C VAL A 93 3.30 -10.18 -17.25
N THR A 94 4.19 -9.45 -17.92
CA THR A 94 4.58 -9.70 -19.32
C THR A 94 5.97 -10.32 -19.44
N GLU A 95 6.75 -10.22 -18.36
CA GLU A 95 8.08 -10.74 -18.19
C GLU A 95 8.08 -12.27 -18.36
N LYS A 96 9.10 -12.80 -19.04
CA LYS A 96 9.23 -14.25 -19.27
C LYS A 96 9.61 -14.99 -17.98
N ASP A 97 10.47 -14.37 -17.18
CA ASP A 97 10.93 -14.90 -15.91
C ASP A 97 9.95 -14.51 -14.80
N ALA A 98 9.83 -15.37 -13.79
CA ALA A 98 8.98 -15.08 -12.64
C ALA A 98 9.54 -13.90 -11.83
N ILE A 99 8.70 -12.90 -11.58
CA ILE A 99 9.05 -11.69 -10.85
C ILE A 99 8.43 -11.69 -9.46
N SER A 100 9.13 -11.10 -8.49
CA SER A 100 8.60 -10.96 -7.12
C SER A 100 7.73 -9.72 -7.04
N VAL A 101 6.43 -9.90 -6.75
CA VAL A 101 5.44 -8.83 -6.70
C VAL A 101 4.83 -8.73 -5.31
N MET A 102 4.67 -7.51 -4.83
CA MET A 102 4.05 -7.21 -3.55
C MET A 102 3.07 -6.04 -3.68
N PRO A 103 1.76 -6.27 -3.43
CA PRO A 103 0.78 -5.20 -3.31
C PRO A 103 1.00 -4.36 -2.03
N ARG A 104 0.92 -3.04 -2.16
CA ARG A 104 1.05 -2.07 -1.07
C ARG A 104 -0.03 -0.99 -1.22
N VAL A 105 -0.67 -0.62 -0.12
CA VAL A 105 -1.62 0.51 -0.07
C VAL A 105 -1.00 1.60 0.81
N GLN A 106 -0.11 2.41 0.23
CA GLN A 106 0.72 3.34 0.99
C GLN A 106 -0.07 4.33 1.85
N SER A 107 -1.26 4.74 1.39
CA SER A 107 -2.14 5.65 2.12
C SER A 107 -2.75 5.05 3.39
N LEU A 108 -2.80 3.72 3.51
CA LEU A 108 -3.34 3.00 4.67
C LEU A 108 -2.23 2.29 5.48
N HIS A 109 -0.98 2.47 5.08
CA HIS A 109 0.15 1.79 5.69
C HIS A 109 0.47 2.37 7.08
N ALA A 110 0.94 1.53 7.99
CA ALA A 110 1.29 1.87 9.37
C ALA A 110 0.14 2.44 10.23
N GLN A 111 -1.12 2.28 9.80
CA GLN A 111 -2.30 2.67 10.56
C GLN A 111 -3.11 1.41 10.90
N LEU A 112 -2.87 0.80 12.06
CA LEU A 112 -3.68 -0.34 12.52
C LEU A 112 -4.85 0.14 13.38
N TYR A 113 -4.57 0.64 14.59
CA TYR A 113 -5.62 1.09 15.54
C TYR A 113 -6.04 2.55 15.36
N ASP A 114 -5.18 3.35 14.75
CA ASP A 114 -5.48 4.76 14.42
C ASP A 114 -6.20 4.90 13.08
N SER A 115 -6.41 3.79 12.37
CA SER A 115 -7.15 3.81 11.11
C SER A 115 -8.63 4.07 11.40
N PRO A 116 -9.28 4.96 10.64
CA PRO A 116 -10.73 5.12 10.73
C PRO A 116 -11.48 3.92 10.15
N LEU A 117 -10.81 2.99 9.46
CA LEU A 117 -11.42 1.81 8.84
C LEU A 117 -11.33 0.58 9.75
N ASP A 118 -12.40 -0.22 9.80
CA ASP A 118 -12.46 -1.42 10.63
C ASP A 118 -11.59 -2.56 10.09
N SER A 119 -11.55 -2.71 8.76
CA SER A 119 -10.82 -3.79 8.11
C SER A 119 -10.25 -3.32 6.79
N MET A 120 -9.01 -3.72 6.53
CA MET A 120 -8.25 -3.36 5.32
C MET A 120 -7.41 -4.57 4.91
N LEU A 121 -8.03 -5.50 4.20
CA LEU A 121 -7.41 -6.76 3.78
C LEU A 121 -7.42 -6.87 2.28
N TRP A 122 -6.38 -7.43 1.69
CA TRP A 122 -6.32 -7.70 0.27
C TRP A 122 -6.02 -9.16 -0.01
N ARG A 123 -6.44 -9.62 -1.18
CA ARG A 123 -6.07 -10.92 -1.74
C ARG A 123 -5.61 -10.76 -3.18
N LEU A 124 -4.60 -11.54 -3.55
CA LEU A 124 -4.07 -11.67 -4.90
C LEU A 124 -4.57 -12.97 -5.52
N GLN A 125 -5.17 -12.89 -6.70
CA GLN A 125 -5.76 -14.00 -7.41
C GLN A 125 -5.16 -14.15 -8.81
N ASP A 126 -5.11 -15.40 -9.28
CA ASP A 126 -4.78 -15.72 -10.67
C ASP A 126 -6.00 -15.57 -11.60
N ALA A 127 -5.80 -15.80 -12.90
CA ALA A 127 -6.87 -15.76 -13.90
C ALA A 127 -7.98 -16.82 -13.69
N ASN A 128 -7.71 -17.87 -12.91
CA ASN A 128 -8.68 -18.92 -12.59
C ASN A 128 -9.47 -18.60 -11.31
N GLY A 129 -9.20 -17.47 -10.67
CA GLY A 129 -9.80 -17.06 -9.40
C GLY A 129 -9.16 -17.71 -8.17
N ALA A 130 -8.09 -18.50 -8.33
CA ALA A 130 -7.37 -19.10 -7.22
C ALA A 130 -6.63 -18.01 -6.44
N THR A 131 -6.79 -17.99 -5.13
CA THR A 131 -6.07 -17.05 -4.26
C THR A 131 -4.64 -17.52 -4.09
N LEU A 132 -3.69 -16.73 -4.57
CA LEU A 132 -2.26 -16.99 -4.49
C LEU A 132 -1.65 -16.46 -3.19
N GLN A 133 -2.13 -15.31 -2.74
CA GLN A 133 -1.64 -14.64 -1.54
C GLN A 133 -2.70 -13.72 -0.94
N TYR A 134 -2.56 -13.39 0.33
CA TYR A 134 -3.37 -12.38 1.01
C TYR A 134 -2.50 -11.59 2.00
N GLY A 135 -3.00 -10.44 2.44
CA GLY A 135 -2.32 -9.60 3.41
C GLY A 135 -3.18 -8.45 3.92
N GLY A 136 -2.64 -7.71 4.89
CA GLY A 136 -3.23 -6.45 5.34
C GLY A 136 -2.72 -5.26 4.51
N ALA A 137 -3.50 -4.19 4.45
CA ALA A 137 -3.04 -2.91 3.88
C ALA A 137 -2.06 -2.15 4.80
N ILE A 138 -1.99 -2.55 6.07
CA ILE A 138 -1.29 -1.84 7.15
C ILE A 138 0.23 -2.07 7.18
N HIS A 139 0.73 -3.16 6.56
CA HIS A 139 2.14 -3.53 6.55
C HIS A 139 2.51 -4.23 5.25
N ASP A 140 3.81 -4.26 4.95
CA ASP A 140 4.34 -5.03 3.85
C ASP A 140 4.14 -6.54 4.07
N ALA A 141 3.49 -7.20 3.12
CA ALA A 141 3.36 -8.65 3.13
C ALA A 141 4.60 -9.33 2.57
N THR A 142 4.64 -10.66 2.60
CA THR A 142 5.69 -11.40 1.91
C THR A 142 5.50 -11.31 0.39
N PRO A 143 6.53 -10.93 -0.38
CA PRO A 143 6.43 -10.87 -1.84
C PRO A 143 6.12 -12.24 -2.46
N THR A 144 5.30 -12.25 -3.51
CA THR A 144 4.89 -13.46 -4.22
C THR A 144 5.55 -13.52 -5.60
N LYS A 145 6.13 -14.67 -5.95
CA LYS A 145 6.70 -14.89 -7.30
C LYS A 145 5.57 -15.17 -8.29
N LEU A 146 5.41 -14.28 -9.27
CA LEU A 146 4.39 -14.39 -10.32
C LEU A 146 5.06 -14.61 -11.67
N GLY A 147 4.53 -15.56 -12.44
CA GLY A 147 4.94 -15.78 -13.83
C GLY A 147 4.16 -14.89 -14.79
N LYS A 148 4.39 -15.07 -16.10
CA LYS A 148 3.61 -14.39 -17.14
C LYS A 148 2.12 -14.75 -17.02
N GLY A 149 1.26 -13.75 -16.92
CA GLY A 149 -0.18 -13.96 -16.77
C GLY A 149 -0.94 -12.70 -16.34
N SER A 150 -2.26 -12.86 -16.25
CA SER A 150 -3.18 -11.83 -15.76
C SER A 150 -3.56 -12.13 -14.31
N TYR A 151 -3.53 -11.10 -13.48
CA TYR A 151 -3.75 -11.19 -12.05
C TYR A 151 -4.71 -10.11 -11.56
N VAL A 152 -5.35 -10.40 -10.43
CA VAL A 152 -6.32 -9.51 -9.80
C VAL A 152 -5.96 -9.35 -8.32
N VAL A 153 -5.94 -8.12 -7.83
CA VAL A 153 -5.92 -7.83 -6.39
C VAL A 153 -7.28 -7.29 -6.00
N ASP A 154 -7.95 -7.95 -5.07
CA ASP A 154 -9.14 -7.43 -4.42
C ASP A 154 -8.73 -6.83 -3.08
N LEU A 155 -9.08 -5.57 -2.82
CA LEU A 155 -8.92 -4.90 -1.52
C LEU A 155 -10.30 -4.71 -0.88
N LEU A 156 -10.48 -5.33 0.28
CA LEU A 156 -11.66 -5.23 1.13
C LEU A 156 -11.44 -4.12 2.16
N LEU A 157 -12.33 -3.12 2.14
CA LEU A 157 -12.43 -2.07 3.15
C LEU A 157 -13.76 -2.18 3.87
N ARG A 158 -13.78 -2.03 5.20
CA ARG A 158 -15.00 -2.09 6.01
C ARG A 158 -15.16 -0.84 6.88
N HIS A 159 -16.40 -0.36 6.99
CA HIS A 159 -16.75 0.80 7.80
C HIS A 159 -18.27 0.86 8.04
N PRO A 160 -18.75 1.39 9.19
CA PRO A 160 -20.18 1.60 9.45
C PRO A 160 -20.81 2.70 8.57
N ASP A 161 -20.08 3.78 8.28
CA ASP A 161 -20.54 4.84 7.37
C ASP A 161 -20.18 4.52 5.91
N ARG A 162 -21.21 4.37 5.07
CA ARG A 162 -21.09 4.15 3.62
C ARG A 162 -20.44 5.33 2.90
N ALA A 163 -20.59 6.56 3.38
CA ALA A 163 -20.01 7.75 2.75
C ALA A 163 -18.48 7.74 2.83
N GLN A 164 -17.92 7.28 3.96
CA GLN A 164 -16.47 7.09 4.11
C GLN A 164 -15.92 6.11 3.07
N LEU A 165 -16.57 4.95 2.89
CA LEU A 165 -16.20 3.99 1.85
C LEU A 165 -16.26 4.61 0.45
N SER A 166 -17.32 5.37 0.15
CA SER A 166 -17.48 6.05 -1.15
C SER A 166 -16.34 7.03 -1.46
N SER A 167 -15.79 7.71 -0.45
CA SER A 167 -14.65 8.60 -0.61
C SER A 167 -13.36 7.88 -1.04
N LEU A 168 -13.25 6.59 -0.72
CA LEU A 168 -12.09 5.74 -1.00
C LEU A 168 -12.25 4.90 -2.29
N LYS A 169 -13.30 5.12 -3.08
CA LYS A 169 -13.56 4.32 -4.30
C LYS A 169 -12.44 4.36 -5.34
N ASP A 170 -11.64 5.43 -5.34
CA ASP A 170 -10.54 5.69 -6.28
C ASP A 170 -9.16 5.45 -5.65
N LEU A 171 -9.10 4.77 -4.49
CA LEU A 171 -7.87 4.53 -3.74
C LEU A 171 -6.83 3.80 -4.60
N PRO A 172 -5.63 4.36 -4.81
CA PRO A 172 -4.60 3.69 -5.61
C PRO A 172 -3.94 2.54 -4.84
N LEU A 173 -3.64 1.45 -5.56
CA LEU A 173 -2.80 0.35 -5.08
C LEU A 173 -1.43 0.46 -5.75
N MET A 174 -0.36 0.34 -4.99
CA MET A 174 1.01 0.30 -5.51
C MET A 174 1.50 -1.15 -5.59
N LEU A 175 1.93 -1.58 -6.76
CA LEU A 175 2.64 -2.85 -6.94
C LEU A 175 4.15 -2.59 -6.85
N HIS A 176 4.79 -3.19 -5.86
CA HIS A 176 6.24 -3.25 -5.76
C HIS A 176 6.75 -4.52 -6.44
N MET A 177 7.46 -4.37 -7.56
CA MET A 177 7.92 -5.44 -8.43
C MET A 177 9.46 -5.48 -8.41
N ALA A 178 10.04 -6.55 -7.88
CA ALA A 178 11.50 -6.69 -7.86
C ALA A 178 12.06 -6.90 -9.27
N LEU A 179 13.15 -6.20 -9.60
CA LEU A 179 13.89 -6.40 -10.84
C LEU A 179 14.67 -7.70 -10.77
N ALA A 180 14.66 -8.48 -11.85
CA ALA A 180 15.48 -9.70 -11.96
C ALA A 180 16.99 -9.38 -11.90
N LYS A 181 17.39 -8.22 -12.41
CA LYS A 181 18.76 -7.70 -12.34
C LYS A 181 18.71 -6.24 -11.88
N PRO A 182 19.37 -5.88 -10.76
CA PRO A 182 19.47 -4.50 -10.34
C PRO A 182 20.16 -3.64 -11.40
N LEU A 183 19.70 -2.40 -11.57
CA LEU A 183 20.34 -1.43 -12.46
C LEU A 183 21.33 -0.59 -11.64
N GLY A 184 22.62 -0.71 -11.94
CA GLY A 184 23.66 0.06 -11.25
C GLY A 184 23.58 1.55 -11.57
N CYS A 185 23.66 2.38 -10.55
CA CYS A 185 23.80 3.83 -10.68
C CYS A 185 25.26 4.22 -10.40
N THR A 186 25.91 4.90 -11.33
CA THR A 186 27.27 5.38 -11.14
C THR A 186 27.31 6.51 -10.12
N VAL A 187 28.19 6.40 -9.13
CA VAL A 187 28.41 7.44 -8.12
C VAL A 187 29.72 8.18 -8.43
N TYR A 188 29.64 9.50 -8.48
CA TYR A 188 30.77 10.39 -8.71
C TYR A 188 31.13 11.11 -7.42
N GLY A 189 32.43 11.21 -7.09
CA GLY A 189 32.91 11.77 -5.81
C GLY A 189 32.87 13.30 -5.75
N ALA A 190 33.03 13.98 -6.88
CA ALA A 190 32.81 15.40 -7.04
C ALA A 190 32.26 15.64 -8.44
N ARG A 191 31.30 16.56 -8.57
CA ARG A 191 31.02 17.20 -9.86
C ARG A 191 32.12 18.24 -10.00
N ASP A 192 32.94 18.16 -11.04
CA ASP A 192 34.10 19.04 -11.22
C ASP A 192 33.76 20.51 -10.96
N ALA A 193 34.75 21.23 -10.40
CA ALA A 193 34.74 22.67 -10.18
C ALA A 193 34.43 23.48 -11.45
#